data_AF-A0A267MNB4-F1
#
_entry.id   AF-A0A267MNB4-F1
#
_cell.length_a   1.000
_cell.length_b   1.000
_cell.length_c   1.000
_cell.angle_alpha   90.00
_cell.angle_beta   90.00
_cell.angle_gamma   90.00
#
_symmetry.space_group_name_H-M   'P 1'
#
loop_
_entity.id
_entity.type
_entity.pdbx_description
1 polymer ?
#
loop_
_entity_poly.entity_id
_entity_poly.type
_entity_poly.pdbx_seq_one_letter_code
_entity_poly.pdbx_strand_id
1 'polypeptide(L)'
;MVLDLIKKGRTEDVIKYTEHIAHRFFLELLNLKHRLVPGDLKRGAKNFLIIQNSLMRRALYEVGICPKVLQDISIVNINKIENINDLGPLYYYYYYHMAKEYSNLARSYSGELKTGLSKRVYKYVHTHIYENVKLKDIATHLHMVPSYLAHRFKKDTSITITEAIQRTKITYAREDIIRGQDSISSIGAKYGFTDGSYFCKIFKKYIGYTPSQYKTNNNG
;
A
#
# COMPACT_ATOMS: atom_id res chain seq x y z
N MET A 1 -8.33 -2.80 -17.43
CA MET A 1 -7.33 -3.14 -18.47
C MET A 1 -6.00 -2.41 -18.31
N VAL A 2 -5.83 -1.10 -18.58
CA VAL A 2 -4.51 -0.44 -18.41
C VAL A 2 -4.01 -0.43 -16.96
N LEU A 3 -4.89 -0.15 -16.01
CA LEU A 3 -4.55 -0.15 -14.57
C LEU A 3 -4.11 -1.55 -14.11
N ASP A 4 -4.65 -2.63 -14.70
CA ASP A 4 -4.25 -4.00 -14.38
C ASP A 4 -2.87 -4.33 -14.94
N LEU A 5 -2.53 -3.82 -16.13
CA LEU A 5 -1.19 -3.94 -16.70
C LEU A 5 -0.16 -3.16 -15.85
N ILE A 6 -0.52 -1.95 -15.42
CA ILE A 6 0.29 -1.12 -14.50
C ILE A 6 0.51 -1.83 -13.17
N LYS A 7 -0.55 -2.36 -12.54
CA LYS A 7 -0.46 -3.15 -11.30
C LYS A 7 0.49 -4.34 -11.41
N LYS A 8 0.55 -4.97 -12.58
CA LYS A 8 1.42 -6.13 -12.86
C LYS A 8 2.84 -5.73 -13.28
N GLY A 9 3.16 -4.43 -13.35
CA GLY A 9 4.45 -3.94 -13.83
C GLY A 9 4.77 -4.36 -15.27
N ARG A 10 3.73 -4.61 -16.09
CA ARG A 10 3.87 -5.01 -17.50
C ARG A 10 4.10 -3.78 -18.38
N THR A 11 5.20 -3.07 -18.16
CA THR A 11 5.46 -1.75 -18.77
C THR A 11 5.42 -1.76 -20.29
N GLU A 12 5.94 -2.79 -20.96
CA GLU A 12 5.90 -2.89 -22.42
C GLU A 12 4.47 -3.02 -22.95
N ASP A 13 3.63 -3.79 -22.25
CA ASP A 13 2.22 -3.93 -22.60
C ASP A 13 1.42 -2.69 -22.23
N VAL A 14 1.80 -1.97 -21.17
CA VAL A 14 1.23 -0.65 -20.85
C VAL A 14 1.48 0.30 -22.02
N ILE A 15 2.73 0.38 -22.51
CA ILE A 15 3.11 1.23 -23.66
C ILE A 15 2.32 0.82 -24.91
N LYS A 16 2.31 -0.47 -25.28
CA LYS A 16 1.56 -0.94 -26.45
C LYS A 16 0.05 -0.65 -26.34
N TYR A 17 -0.51 -0.84 -25.15
CA TYR A 17 -1.93 -0.57 -24.89
C TYR A 17 -2.26 0.92 -24.96
N THR A 18 -1.39 1.77 -24.39
CA THR A 18 -1.57 3.23 -24.42
C THR A 18 -1.39 3.79 -25.82
N GLU A 19 -0.44 3.29 -26.61
CA GLU A 19 -0.25 3.66 -28.02
C GLU A 19 -1.47 3.28 -28.87
N HIS A 20 -2.00 2.07 -28.70
CA HIS A 20 -3.18 1.61 -29.44
C HIS A 20 -4.46 2.41 -29.07
N ILE A 21 -4.57 2.87 -27.83
CA ILE A 21 -5.73 3.65 -27.36
C ILE A 21 -5.56 5.14 -27.60
N ALA A 22 -4.34 5.65 -27.77
CA ALA A 22 -4.09 7.06 -28.03
C ALA A 22 -4.97 7.61 -29.18
N HIS A 23 -5.21 6.80 -30.21
CA HIS A 23 -6.09 7.15 -31.32
C HIS A 23 -7.58 7.23 -30.90
N ARG A 24 -8.10 6.22 -30.20
CA ARG A 24 -9.51 6.18 -29.75
C ARG A 24 -9.79 7.25 -28.68
N PHE A 25 -8.82 7.50 -27.82
CA PHE A 25 -8.92 8.45 -26.73
C PHE A 25 -8.81 9.91 -27.21
N PHE A 26 -8.06 10.18 -28.29
CA PHE A 26 -8.05 11.49 -28.96
C PHE A 26 -9.47 11.88 -29.43
N LEU A 27 -10.22 10.92 -29.95
CA LEU A 27 -11.63 11.10 -30.32
C LEU A 27 -12.55 11.29 -29.10
N GLU A 28 -12.30 10.57 -28.00
CA GLU A 28 -13.03 10.79 -26.74
C GLU A 28 -12.71 12.16 -26.09
N LEU A 29 -11.48 12.66 -26.22
CA LEU A 29 -11.10 13.99 -25.71
C LEU A 29 -11.70 15.12 -26.53
N LEU A 30 -11.86 14.93 -27.84
CA LEU A 30 -12.67 15.80 -28.69
C LEU A 30 -14.14 15.80 -28.22
N ASN A 31 -14.68 14.65 -27.80
CA ASN A 31 -16.02 14.55 -27.19
C ASN A 31 -16.10 15.16 -25.78
N LEU A 32 -15.00 15.15 -25.02
CA LEU A 32 -14.88 15.78 -23.70
C LEU A 32 -14.93 17.32 -23.75
N LYS A 33 -14.85 17.96 -24.94
CA LYS A 33 -15.16 19.40 -25.16
C LYS A 33 -16.43 19.86 -24.43
N HIS A 34 -17.38 18.95 -24.23
CA HIS A 34 -18.68 19.24 -23.63
C HIS A 34 -18.80 18.92 -22.13
N ARG A 35 -17.84 18.23 -21.49
CA ARG A 35 -18.09 17.58 -20.18
C ARG A 35 -17.23 18.01 -18.99
N LEU A 36 -16.02 18.56 -19.17
CA LEU A 36 -15.09 18.83 -18.05
C LEU A 36 -14.82 20.32 -17.81
N VAL A 37 -14.59 21.11 -18.87
CA VAL A 37 -14.49 22.58 -18.81
C VAL A 37 -14.93 23.12 -20.19
N PRO A 38 -16.09 23.79 -20.32
CA PRO A 38 -16.52 24.35 -21.60
C PRO A 38 -15.52 25.42 -22.07
N GLY A 39 -14.97 25.26 -23.28
CA GLY A 39 -14.11 26.27 -23.91
C GLY A 39 -12.61 26.21 -23.62
N ASP A 40 -12.15 25.43 -22.62
CA ASP A 40 -10.71 25.25 -22.33
C ASP A 40 -10.29 23.78 -22.34
N LEU A 41 -9.95 23.31 -23.54
CA LEU A 41 -9.45 21.96 -23.81
C LEU A 41 -8.20 21.61 -23.00
N LYS A 42 -7.31 22.58 -22.79
CA LYS A 42 -6.05 22.36 -22.08
C LYS A 42 -6.33 22.12 -20.60
N ARG A 43 -7.18 22.94 -19.99
CA ARG A 43 -7.56 22.75 -18.59
C ARG A 43 -8.33 21.44 -18.39
N GLY A 44 -9.22 21.10 -19.33
CA GLY A 44 -9.90 19.80 -19.34
C GLY A 44 -8.94 18.61 -19.40
N ALA A 45 -7.93 18.67 -20.25
CA ALA A 45 -6.89 17.65 -20.36
C ALA A 45 -6.06 17.53 -19.07
N LYS A 46 -5.62 18.65 -18.48
CA LYS A 46 -4.89 18.65 -17.19
C LYS A 46 -5.72 18.00 -16.08
N ASN A 47 -6.98 18.37 -15.94
CA ASN A 47 -7.90 17.78 -14.95
C ASN A 47 -8.06 16.27 -15.15
N PHE A 48 -8.23 15.84 -16.39
CA PHE A 48 -8.30 14.42 -16.73
C PHE A 48 -7.03 13.68 -16.30
N LEU A 49 -5.84 14.23 -16.58
CA LEU A 49 -4.58 13.60 -16.19
C LEU A 49 -4.38 13.52 -14.68
N ILE A 50 -4.84 14.53 -13.92
CA ILE A 50 -4.82 14.50 -12.46
C ILE A 50 -5.72 13.39 -11.91
N ILE A 51 -6.89 13.15 -12.54
CA ILE A 51 -7.77 12.04 -12.20
C ILE A 51 -7.06 10.70 -12.49
N GLN A 52 -6.45 10.56 -13.67
CA GLN A 52 -5.70 9.34 -14.01
C GLN A 52 -4.54 9.08 -13.04
N ASN A 53 -3.81 10.12 -12.66
CA ASN A 53 -2.74 10.05 -11.66
C ASN A 53 -3.27 9.49 -10.32
N SER A 54 -4.42 9.97 -9.88
CA SER A 54 -5.09 9.49 -8.66
C SER A 54 -5.52 8.01 -8.77
N LEU A 55 -6.04 7.61 -9.94
CA LEU A 55 -6.43 6.22 -10.21
C LEU A 55 -5.23 5.27 -10.21
N MET A 56 -4.10 5.68 -10.82
CA MET A 56 -2.86 4.90 -10.82
C MET A 56 -2.28 4.78 -9.40
N ARG A 57 -2.32 5.88 -8.62
CA ARG A 57 -1.93 5.87 -7.20
C ARG A 57 -2.74 4.85 -6.39
N ARG A 58 -4.07 4.86 -6.55
CA ARG A 58 -4.97 3.91 -5.89
C ARG A 58 -4.71 2.47 -6.33
N ALA A 59 -4.49 2.26 -7.63
CA ALA A 59 -4.17 0.94 -8.17
C ALA A 59 -2.88 0.37 -7.56
N LEU A 60 -1.85 1.20 -7.37
CA LEU A 60 -0.59 0.78 -6.75
C LEU A 60 -0.72 0.59 -5.23
N TYR A 61 -1.56 1.37 -4.56
CA TYR A 61 -1.91 1.15 -3.15
C TYR A 61 -2.56 -0.22 -2.93
N GLU A 62 -3.47 -0.63 -3.81
CA GLU A 62 -4.13 -1.95 -3.75
C GLU A 62 -3.11 -3.10 -3.87
N VAL A 63 -2.00 -2.92 -4.61
CA VAL A 63 -0.91 -3.90 -4.68
C VAL A 63 0.10 -3.78 -3.53
N GLY A 64 -0.06 -2.81 -2.64
CA GLY A 64 0.62 -2.76 -1.33
C GLY A 64 1.83 -1.85 -1.28
N ILE A 65 1.96 -0.91 -2.22
CA ILE A 65 3.05 0.06 -2.23
C ILE A 65 2.79 1.14 -1.16
N CYS A 66 3.85 1.52 -0.45
CA CYS A 66 3.80 2.45 0.67
C CYS A 66 3.14 3.81 0.27
N PRO A 67 2.19 4.34 1.07
CA PRO A 67 1.53 5.61 0.79
C PRO A 67 2.48 6.79 0.55
N LYS A 68 3.61 6.85 1.26
CA LYS A 68 4.59 7.94 1.11
C LYS A 68 5.23 7.93 -0.29
N VAL A 69 5.67 6.76 -0.76
CA VAL A 69 6.23 6.57 -2.10
C VAL A 69 5.21 6.95 -3.19
N LEU A 70 3.95 6.58 -2.97
CA LEU A 70 2.83 6.92 -3.84
C LEU A 70 2.50 8.41 -3.86
N GLN A 71 2.71 9.10 -2.75
CA GLN A 71 2.55 10.55 -2.65
C GLN A 71 3.66 11.27 -3.42
N ASP A 72 4.92 10.83 -3.27
CA ASP A 72 6.07 11.46 -3.92
C ASP A 72 5.95 11.40 -5.47
N ILE A 73 5.66 10.21 -6.03
CA ILE A 73 5.46 10.06 -7.48
C ILE A 73 4.23 10.85 -7.98
N SER A 74 3.17 10.92 -7.17
CA SER A 74 1.96 11.68 -7.53
C SER A 74 2.23 13.18 -7.62
N ILE A 75 3.01 13.74 -6.68
CA ILE A 75 3.37 15.17 -6.66
C ILE A 75 4.22 15.52 -7.88
N VAL A 76 5.24 14.70 -8.19
CA VAL A 76 6.08 14.89 -9.38
C VAL A 76 5.23 14.92 -10.66
N ASN A 77 4.27 14.00 -10.78
CA ASN A 77 3.37 13.95 -11.93
C ASN A 77 2.45 15.17 -12.03
N ILE A 78 1.86 15.63 -10.92
CA ILE A 78 1.01 16.84 -10.89
C ILE A 78 1.81 18.06 -11.35
N ASN A 79 3.02 18.25 -10.81
CA ASN A 79 3.88 19.38 -11.19
C ASN A 79 4.23 19.35 -12.69
N LYS A 80 4.54 18.17 -13.25
CA LYS A 80 4.80 18.03 -14.68
C LYS A 80 3.54 18.36 -15.51
N ILE A 81 2.37 17.84 -15.14
CA ILE A 81 1.10 18.14 -15.81
C ILE A 81 0.81 19.65 -15.82
N GLU A 82 1.01 20.33 -14.70
CA GLU A 82 0.73 21.76 -14.59
C GLU A 82 1.70 22.62 -15.43
N ASN A 83 2.94 22.18 -15.60
CA ASN A 83 3.94 22.92 -16.39
C ASN A 83 3.86 22.68 -17.91
N ILE A 84 3.09 21.70 -18.38
CA ILE A 84 2.91 21.50 -19.82
C ILE A 84 1.80 22.44 -20.32
N ASN A 85 2.15 23.25 -21.32
CA ASN A 85 1.27 24.30 -21.85
C ASN A 85 0.56 23.93 -23.15
N ASP A 86 0.94 22.80 -23.76
CA ASP A 86 0.42 22.36 -25.04
C ASP A 86 -0.29 21.02 -24.92
N LEU A 87 -1.35 20.88 -25.72
CA LEU A 87 -2.23 19.72 -25.67
C LEU A 87 -1.53 18.43 -26.15
N GLY A 88 -0.75 18.52 -27.23
CA GLY A 88 0.03 17.38 -27.75
C GLY A 88 1.02 16.81 -26.73
N PRO A 89 1.89 17.64 -26.14
CA PRO A 89 2.80 17.22 -25.07
C PRO A 89 2.10 16.69 -23.82
N LEU A 90 0.92 17.20 -23.41
CA LEU A 90 0.14 16.63 -22.31
C LEU A 90 -0.27 15.17 -22.61
N TYR A 91 -0.67 14.90 -23.84
CA TYR A 91 -1.01 13.54 -24.27
C TYR A 91 0.20 12.63 -24.29
N TYR A 92 1.29 13.08 -24.91
CA TYR A 92 2.53 12.31 -24.97
C TYR A 92 3.03 11.97 -23.56
N TYR A 93 2.97 12.94 -22.65
CA TYR A 93 3.34 12.77 -21.25
C TYR A 93 2.55 11.64 -20.57
N TYR A 94 1.24 11.63 -20.72
CA TYR A 94 0.40 10.59 -20.14
C TYR A 94 0.79 9.18 -20.63
N TYR A 95 0.88 9.01 -21.94
CA TYR A 95 1.02 7.71 -22.58
C TYR A 95 2.43 7.13 -22.45
N TYR A 96 3.46 7.97 -22.60
CA TYR A 96 4.85 7.53 -22.65
C TYR A 96 5.56 7.63 -21.31
N HIS A 97 5.15 8.58 -20.46
CA HIS A 97 5.86 8.88 -19.22
C HIS A 97 5.08 8.47 -17.99
N MET A 98 3.90 9.04 -17.73
CA MET A 98 3.21 8.84 -16.44
C MET A 98 2.81 7.37 -16.22
N ALA A 99 2.09 6.75 -17.16
CA ALA A 99 1.70 5.34 -17.04
C ALA A 99 2.91 4.40 -16.94
N LYS A 100 3.99 4.73 -17.66
CA LYS A 100 5.27 4.00 -17.63
C LYS A 100 5.97 4.14 -16.28
N GLU A 101 6.04 5.33 -15.70
CA GLU A 101 6.62 5.58 -14.37
C GLU A 101 5.88 4.78 -13.29
N TYR A 102 4.55 4.79 -13.30
CA TYR A 102 3.74 3.98 -12.39
C TYR A 102 3.93 2.48 -12.60
N SER A 103 3.99 2.00 -13.85
CA SER A 103 4.27 0.59 -14.15
C SER A 103 5.68 0.18 -13.74
N ASN A 104 6.67 1.04 -13.93
CA ASN A 104 8.04 0.80 -13.51
C ASN A 104 8.19 0.81 -12.00
N LEU A 105 7.47 1.70 -11.30
CA LEU A 105 7.37 1.68 -9.84
C LEU A 105 6.73 0.37 -9.36
N ALA A 106 5.63 -0.05 -9.98
CA ALA A 106 5.04 -1.36 -9.68
C ALA A 106 6.01 -2.50 -9.97
N ARG A 107 6.85 -2.39 -11.01
CA ARG A 107 7.86 -3.39 -11.37
C ARG A 107 9.08 -3.42 -10.44
N SER A 108 9.62 -2.27 -10.03
CA SER A 108 10.73 -2.22 -9.06
C SER A 108 10.28 -2.79 -7.73
N TYR A 109 9.06 -2.44 -7.32
CA TYR A 109 8.39 -3.09 -6.21
C TYR A 109 8.02 -4.52 -6.56
N SER A 110 7.85 -4.94 -7.82
CA SER A 110 7.57 -6.35 -8.19
C SER A 110 8.77 -7.29 -7.98
N GLY A 111 9.99 -6.76 -8.22
CA GLY A 111 11.25 -7.43 -7.88
C GLY A 111 11.42 -7.59 -6.37
N GLU A 112 10.97 -6.60 -5.60
CA GLU A 112 10.80 -6.68 -4.14
C GLU A 112 9.51 -7.46 -3.73
N LEU A 113 8.49 -7.61 -4.61
CA LEU A 113 7.21 -8.35 -4.44
C LEU A 113 7.32 -9.85 -4.70
N LYS A 114 8.55 -10.38 -4.76
CA LYS A 114 8.82 -11.71 -4.21
C LYS A 114 8.24 -11.89 -2.77
N THR A 115 7.86 -10.77 -2.13
CA THR A 115 7.05 -10.57 -0.91
C THR A 115 5.51 -10.72 -1.03
N GLY A 116 4.92 -11.22 -2.13
CA GLY A 116 3.47 -11.54 -2.15
C GLY A 116 3.02 -12.45 -0.99
N LEU A 117 3.95 -13.29 -0.52
CA LEU A 117 3.81 -14.08 0.69
C LEU A 117 3.68 -13.22 1.95
N SER A 118 4.56 -12.24 2.15
CA SER A 118 4.55 -11.43 3.36
C SER A 118 3.30 -10.56 3.44
N LYS A 119 2.83 -10.02 2.30
CA LYS A 119 1.56 -9.29 2.25
C LYS A 119 0.37 -10.17 2.65
N ARG A 120 0.33 -11.42 2.16
CA ARG A 120 -0.72 -12.39 2.54
C ARG A 120 -0.66 -12.74 4.04
N VAL A 121 0.55 -12.89 4.59
CA VAL A 121 0.77 -13.09 6.03
C VAL A 121 0.27 -11.89 6.83
N TYR A 122 0.71 -10.66 6.51
CA TYR A 122 0.25 -9.47 7.21
C TYR A 122 -1.26 -9.28 7.09
N LYS A 123 -1.84 -9.48 5.90
CA LYS A 123 -3.29 -9.44 5.71
C LYS A 123 -4.01 -10.40 6.65
N TYR A 124 -3.55 -11.65 6.75
CA TYR A 124 -4.12 -12.62 7.68
C TYR A 124 -4.03 -12.14 9.12
N VAL A 125 -2.86 -11.66 9.56
CA VAL A 125 -2.65 -11.14 10.92
C VAL A 125 -3.57 -9.97 11.25
N HIS A 126 -3.78 -9.05 10.31
CA HIS A 126 -4.70 -7.92 10.50
C HIS A 126 -6.16 -8.36 10.61
N THR A 127 -6.59 -9.34 9.80
CA THR A 127 -7.96 -9.86 9.85
C THR A 127 -8.24 -10.65 11.14
N HIS A 128 -7.23 -11.29 11.72
CA HIS A 128 -7.34 -12.11 12.93
C HIS A 128 -6.61 -11.47 14.13
N ILE A 129 -6.60 -10.13 14.19
CA ILE A 129 -5.74 -9.38 15.12
C ILE A 129 -6.05 -9.63 16.60
N TYR A 130 -7.31 -9.98 16.91
CA TYR A 130 -7.80 -10.26 18.27
C TYR A 130 -7.67 -11.74 18.67
N GLU A 131 -7.18 -12.58 17.77
CA GLU A 131 -7.05 -14.03 18.00
C GLU A 131 -5.61 -14.41 18.38
N ASN A 132 -5.43 -15.58 19.00
CA ASN A 132 -4.09 -16.14 19.25
C ASN A 132 -3.50 -16.80 17.99
N VAL A 133 -3.18 -15.96 16.99
CA VAL A 133 -2.61 -16.37 15.70
C VAL A 133 -1.24 -17.03 15.86
N LYS A 134 -1.08 -18.23 15.29
CA LYS A 134 0.17 -18.98 15.20
C LYS A 134 0.58 -19.18 13.75
N LEU A 135 1.86 -19.52 13.54
CA LEU A 135 2.40 -19.86 12.20
C LEU A 135 1.58 -20.94 11.49
N LYS A 136 1.13 -21.97 12.22
CA LYS A 136 0.36 -23.08 11.64
C LYS A 136 -0.98 -22.62 11.08
N ASP A 137 -1.62 -21.65 11.71
CA ASP A 137 -2.93 -21.13 11.26
C ASP A 137 -2.77 -20.38 9.94
N ILE A 138 -1.75 -19.53 9.86
CA ILE A 138 -1.39 -18.79 8.64
C ILE A 138 -1.00 -19.77 7.52
N ALA A 139 -0.19 -20.78 7.83
CA ALA A 139 0.23 -21.80 6.87
C ALA A 139 -0.97 -22.56 6.30
N THR A 140 -1.91 -22.96 7.16
CA THR A 140 -3.14 -23.65 6.78
C THR A 140 -4.00 -22.77 5.87
N HIS A 141 -4.24 -21.52 6.26
CA HIS A 141 -5.02 -20.57 5.47
C HIS A 141 -4.40 -20.27 4.09
N LEU A 142 -3.07 -20.23 4.01
CA LEU A 142 -2.36 -19.96 2.77
C LEU A 142 -2.09 -21.22 1.93
N HIS A 143 -2.53 -22.39 2.39
CA HIS A 143 -2.27 -23.72 1.81
C HIS A 143 -0.76 -23.99 1.61
N MET A 144 0.04 -23.75 2.67
CA MET A 144 1.49 -23.89 2.63
C MET A 144 2.02 -24.74 3.78
N VAL A 145 3.18 -25.37 3.57
CA VAL A 145 3.91 -26.06 4.64
C VAL A 145 4.51 -25.01 5.60
N PRO A 146 4.31 -25.13 6.94
CA PRO A 146 4.74 -24.11 7.91
C PRO A 146 6.23 -23.74 7.85
N SER A 147 7.11 -24.74 7.69
CA SER A 147 8.56 -24.54 7.64
C SER A 147 8.97 -23.74 6.39
N TYR A 148 8.38 -24.07 5.24
CA TYR A 148 8.60 -23.36 3.98
C TYR A 148 8.09 -21.91 4.06
N LEU A 149 6.89 -21.71 4.60
CA LEU A 149 6.32 -20.38 4.84
C LEU A 149 7.24 -19.53 5.74
N ALA A 150 7.70 -20.07 6.87
CA ALA A 150 8.56 -19.36 7.79
C ALA A 150 9.91 -19.00 7.18
N HIS A 151 10.56 -19.94 6.50
CA HIS A 151 11.85 -19.72 5.85
C HIS A 151 11.73 -18.65 4.75
N ARG A 152 10.71 -18.77 3.90
CA ARG A 152 10.49 -17.82 2.80
C ARG A 152 10.14 -16.43 3.33
N PHE A 153 9.23 -16.33 4.29
CA PHE A 153 8.86 -15.05 4.90
C PHE A 153 10.07 -14.37 5.56
N LYS A 154 10.91 -15.12 6.29
CA LYS A 154 12.11 -14.57 6.93
C LYS A 154 13.14 -14.11 5.91
N LYS A 155 13.32 -14.86 4.81
CA LYS A 155 14.18 -14.44 3.70
C LYS A 155 13.68 -13.15 3.04
N ASP A 156 12.36 -13.00 2.92
CA ASP A 156 11.74 -11.87 2.23
C ASP A 156 11.59 -10.61 3.12
N THR A 157 11.56 -10.74 4.45
CA THR A 157 11.28 -9.64 5.38
C THR A 157 12.36 -9.39 6.44
N SER A 158 13.39 -10.23 6.47
CA SER A 158 14.45 -10.26 7.48
C SER A 158 13.98 -10.52 8.92
N ILE A 159 12.68 -10.75 9.14
CA ILE A 159 12.10 -11.04 10.46
C ILE A 159 11.26 -12.32 10.41
N THR A 160 11.04 -12.93 11.57
CA THR A 160 10.18 -14.12 11.66
C THR A 160 8.70 -13.74 11.60
N ILE A 161 7.85 -14.70 11.24
CA ILE A 161 6.39 -14.53 11.27
C ILE A 161 5.89 -14.25 12.70
N THR A 162 6.48 -14.90 13.70
CA THR A 162 6.17 -14.63 15.11
C THR A 162 6.47 -13.19 15.49
N GLU A 163 7.60 -12.63 15.04
CA GLU A 163 7.93 -11.23 15.27
C GLU A 163 6.96 -10.29 14.54
N ALA A 164 6.58 -10.63 13.31
CA ALA A 164 5.58 -9.87 12.57
C ALA A 164 4.23 -9.82 13.30
N ILE A 165 3.71 -10.98 13.75
CA ILE A 165 2.47 -11.08 14.54
C ILE A 165 2.55 -10.18 15.78
N GLN A 166 3.62 -10.33 16.56
CA GLN A 166 3.80 -9.57 17.79
C GLN A 166 3.89 -8.07 17.54
N ARG A 167 4.70 -7.64 16.55
CA ARG A 167 4.86 -6.21 16.21
C ARG A 167 3.53 -5.58 15.79
N THR A 168 2.75 -6.30 14.98
CA THR A 168 1.43 -5.82 14.57
C THR A 168 0.51 -5.67 15.78
N LYS A 169 0.39 -6.70 16.64
CA LYS A 169 -0.45 -6.62 17.84
C LYS A 169 -0.05 -5.49 18.80
N ILE A 170 1.25 -5.32 19.06
CA ILE A 170 1.76 -4.23 19.91
C ILE A 170 1.46 -2.86 19.30
N THR A 171 1.50 -2.74 17.97
CA THR A 171 1.16 -1.50 17.27
C THR A 171 -0.29 -1.08 17.50
N TYR A 172 -1.24 -2.00 17.54
CA TYR A 172 -2.63 -1.68 17.88
C TYR A 172 -2.83 -1.49 19.39
N ALA A 173 -2.22 -2.34 20.21
CA ALA A 173 -2.30 -2.25 21.66
C ALA A 173 -1.82 -0.90 22.21
N ARG A 174 -0.78 -0.29 21.60
CA ARG A 174 -0.31 1.03 22.03
C ARG A 174 -1.35 2.13 21.82
N GLU A 175 -2.15 2.05 20.75
CA GLU A 175 -3.20 3.03 20.46
C GLU A 175 -4.32 2.92 21.50
N ASP A 176 -4.70 1.69 21.86
CA ASP A 176 -5.71 1.45 22.88
C ASP A 176 -5.25 1.88 24.29
N ILE A 177 -3.95 1.72 24.60
CA ILE A 177 -3.39 2.20 25.88
C ILE A 177 -3.50 3.72 25.99
N ILE A 178 -3.22 4.46 24.91
CA ILE A 178 -3.33 5.93 24.87
C ILE A 178 -4.79 6.37 25.02
N ARG A 179 -5.74 5.67 24.38
CA ARG A 179 -7.18 5.96 24.54
C ARG A 179 -7.64 5.78 26.00
N GLY A 180 -6.96 4.94 26.78
CA GLY A 180 -7.13 4.87 28.23
C GLY A 180 -8.43 4.21 28.73
N GLN A 181 -9.22 3.60 27.84
CA GLN A 181 -10.53 3.03 28.16
C GLN A 181 -10.45 1.68 28.88
N ASP A 182 -9.39 0.91 28.63
CA ASP A 182 -9.21 -0.45 29.12
C ASP A 182 -8.00 -0.58 30.07
N SER A 183 -8.03 -1.59 30.94
CA SER A 183 -6.87 -1.98 31.75
C SER A 183 -5.79 -2.63 30.87
N ILE A 184 -4.52 -2.52 31.27
CA ILE A 184 -3.38 -3.11 30.53
C ILE A 184 -3.55 -4.63 30.34
N SER A 185 -4.08 -5.31 31.36
CA SER A 185 -4.38 -6.74 31.30
C SER A 185 -5.48 -7.05 30.27
N SER A 186 -6.56 -6.25 30.27
CA SER A 186 -7.65 -6.36 29.30
C SER A 186 -7.16 -6.15 27.86
N ILE A 187 -6.31 -5.14 27.64
CA ILE A 187 -5.72 -4.86 26.33
C ILE A 187 -4.85 -6.05 25.86
N GLY A 188 -4.01 -6.60 26.74
CA GLY A 188 -3.22 -7.79 26.41
C GLY A 188 -4.10 -8.96 25.98
N ALA A 189 -5.14 -9.26 26.76
CA ALA A 189 -6.11 -10.32 26.47
C ALA A 189 -6.87 -10.08 25.15
N LYS A 190 -7.30 -8.84 24.89
CA LYS A 190 -7.99 -8.42 23.65
C LYS A 190 -7.17 -8.73 22.40
N TYR A 191 -5.85 -8.58 22.46
CA TYR A 191 -4.95 -8.90 21.34
C TYR A 191 -4.43 -10.35 21.39
N GLY A 192 -5.11 -11.24 22.12
CA GLY A 192 -4.84 -12.69 22.13
C GLY A 192 -3.54 -13.07 22.85
N PHE A 193 -3.01 -12.23 23.74
CA PHE A 193 -1.95 -12.64 24.66
C PHE A 193 -2.57 -13.35 25.87
N THR A 194 -2.19 -14.61 26.09
CA THR A 194 -2.70 -15.42 27.20
C THR A 194 -2.01 -15.14 28.52
N ASP A 195 -0.87 -14.45 28.49
CA ASP A 195 -0.05 -14.15 29.66
C ASP A 195 0.29 -12.65 29.66
N GLY A 196 -0.11 -11.95 30.74
CA GLY A 196 0.08 -10.52 30.89
C GLY A 196 1.56 -10.12 31.07
N SER A 197 2.36 -10.96 31.72
CA SER A 197 3.81 -10.74 31.89
C SER A 197 4.52 -10.83 30.54
N TYR A 198 4.12 -11.79 29.71
CA TYR A 198 4.60 -11.96 28.35
C TYR A 198 4.20 -10.79 27.47
N PHE A 199 2.94 -10.33 27.55
CA PHE A 199 2.51 -9.10 26.87
C PHE A 199 3.39 -7.90 27.25
N CYS A 200 3.60 -7.65 28.55
CA CYS A 200 4.45 -6.56 29.03
C CYS A 200 5.89 -6.68 28.51
N LYS A 201 6.47 -7.89 28.51
CA LYS A 201 7.82 -8.16 27.97
C LYS A 201 7.91 -7.86 26.48
N ILE A 202 6.92 -8.30 25.70
CA ILE A 202 6.87 -8.10 24.25
C ILE A 202 6.62 -6.63 23.90
N PHE A 203 5.73 -5.96 24.64
CA PHE A 203 5.49 -4.53 24.49
C PHE A 203 6.77 -3.73 24.73
N LYS A 204 7.47 -3.99 25.85
CA LYS A 204 8.75 -3.35 26.16
C LYS A 204 9.81 -3.62 25.09
N LYS A 205 9.89 -4.86 24.57
CA LYS A 205 10.82 -5.22 23.50
C LYS A 205 10.67 -4.32 22.26
N TYR A 206 9.44 -3.98 21.86
CA TYR A 206 9.20 -3.25 20.61
C TYR A 206 8.99 -1.74 20.79
N ILE A 207 8.53 -1.30 21.96
CA ILE A 207 8.24 0.11 22.27
C ILE A 207 9.34 0.77 23.11
N GLY A 208 10.15 -0.01 23.84
CA GLY A 208 11.19 0.48 24.74
C GLY A 208 10.74 0.69 26.18
N TYR A 209 9.43 0.82 26.42
CA TYR A 209 8.82 1.05 27.74
C TYR A 209 7.80 -0.04 28.08
N THR A 210 7.53 -0.26 29.37
CA THR A 210 6.39 -1.12 29.75
C THR A 210 5.06 -0.45 29.38
N PRO A 211 3.96 -1.20 29.22
CA PRO A 211 2.63 -0.61 28.96
C PRO A 211 2.24 0.47 29.98
N SER A 212 2.53 0.26 31.27
CA SER A 212 2.25 1.24 32.34
C SER A 212 3.08 2.51 32.18
N GLN A 213 4.39 2.37 31.93
CA GLN A 213 5.27 3.51 31.68
C GLN A 213 4.83 4.29 30.43
N TYR A 214 4.46 3.58 29.37
CA TYR A 214 3.97 4.16 28.14
C TYR A 214 2.67 4.95 28.36
N LYS A 215 1.74 4.44 29.17
CA LYS A 215 0.51 5.14 29.55
C LYS A 215 0.81 6.44 30.31
N THR A 216 1.67 6.37 31.34
CA THR A 216 2.02 7.55 32.15
C THR A 216 2.71 8.63 31.32
N ASN A 217 3.63 8.27 30.43
CA ASN A 217 4.39 9.23 29.63
C ASN A 217 3.57 9.97 28.55
N ASN A 218 2.39 9.46 28.16
CA ASN A 218 1.54 10.06 27.13
C ASN A 218 0.26 10.69 27.72
N ASN A 219 0.00 10.50 29.01
CA ASN A 219 -1.15 11.07 29.72
C ASN A 219 -0.76 12.24 30.66
N GLY A 220 0.49 12.71 30.58
CA GLY A 220 0.98 13.95 31.19
C GLY A 220 1.26 14.98 30.11
#